data_AF-A0A9D5WK49-F1
#
_entry.id   AF-A0A9D5WK49-F1
#
_cell.length_a   1.000
_cell.length_b   1.000
_cell.length_c   1.000
_cell.angle_alpha   90.00
_cell.angle_beta   90.00
_cell.angle_gamma   90.00
#
_symmetry.space_group_name_H-M   'P 1'
#
loop_
_entity.id
_entity.type
_entity.pdbx_description
1 polymer ?
#
loop_
_entity_poly.entity_id
_entity_poly.type
_entity_poly.pdbx_seq_one_letter_code
_entity_poly.pdbx_strand_id
1 'polypeptide(L)'
;MTKSALQQARGKYAPKLPKALEGNVKAVLGEATKSVSDQEAIQQLFPNTYGLPKLVFETSSEAAAAQPLNAGVILSGGQAPGGHNVIAGIFDGIK
;
A
#
# COMPACT_ATOMS: atom_id res chain seq x y z
N MET A 1 -15.13 6.80 26.44
CA MET A 1 -13.91 6.39 27.18
C MET A 1 -12.98 7.59 27.32
N THR A 2 -12.44 7.81 28.51
CA THR A 2 -11.44 8.86 28.76
C THR A 2 -10.10 8.42 28.18
N LYS A 3 -9.56 9.17 27.21
CA LYS A 3 -8.22 8.90 26.63
C LYS A 3 -7.14 9.40 27.57
N SER A 4 -6.09 8.60 27.78
CA SER A 4 -4.92 9.02 28.57
C SER A 4 -4.19 10.19 27.90
N ALA A 5 -3.45 10.99 28.68
CA ALA A 5 -2.64 12.09 28.14
C ALA A 5 -1.67 11.62 27.04
N LEU A 6 -1.07 10.43 27.21
CA LEU A 6 -0.20 9.83 26.20
C LEU A 6 -0.94 9.45 24.92
N GLN A 7 -2.16 8.89 25.03
CA GLN A 7 -2.97 8.55 23.86
C GLN A 7 -3.37 9.82 23.09
N GLN A 8 -3.69 10.91 23.80
CA GLN A 8 -3.98 12.20 23.18
C GLN A 8 -2.75 12.78 22.47
N ALA A 9 -1.58 12.74 23.11
CA ALA A 9 -0.33 13.19 22.49
C ALA A 9 0.04 12.34 21.27
N ARG A 10 -0.09 11.02 21.35
CA ARG A 10 0.21 10.10 20.25
C ARG A 10 -0.75 10.27 19.07
N GLY A 11 -2.01 10.60 19.33
CA GLY A 11 -3.00 10.88 18.29
C GLY A 11 -2.67 12.10 17.42
N LYS A 12 -1.76 12.98 17.86
CA LYS A 12 -1.30 14.15 17.08
C LYS A 12 -0.10 13.84 16.18
N TYR A 13 0.47 12.65 16.27
CA TYR A 13 1.62 12.28 15.46
C TYR A 13 1.22 12.09 14.00
N ALA A 14 1.83 12.86 13.10
CA ALA A 14 1.73 12.66 11.66
C ALA A 14 2.81 11.66 11.20
N PRO A 15 2.44 10.50 10.62
CA PRO A 15 3.39 9.57 10.05
C PRO A 15 4.21 10.20 8.92
N LYS A 16 5.50 9.83 8.83
CA LYS A 16 6.38 10.29 7.76
C LYS A 16 6.07 9.52 6.48
N LEU A 17 5.91 10.23 5.38
CA LEU A 17 5.71 9.64 4.06
C LEU A 17 7.02 9.62 3.26
N PRO A 18 7.22 8.64 2.36
CA PRO A 18 8.23 8.75 1.32
C PRO A 18 7.91 9.95 0.41
N LYS A 19 8.94 10.71 0.01
CA LYS A 19 8.79 11.88 -0.87
C LYS A 19 8.01 11.58 -2.15
N ALA A 20 8.18 10.38 -2.70
CA ALA A 20 7.48 9.94 -3.89
C ALA A 20 5.95 9.85 -3.72
N LEU A 21 5.43 9.78 -2.48
CA LEU A 21 4.00 9.65 -2.17
C LEU A 21 3.39 10.96 -1.62
N GLU A 22 4.14 12.06 -1.57
CA GLU A 22 3.65 13.35 -1.06
C GLU A 22 2.76 14.10 -2.08
N GLY A 23 2.62 13.60 -3.30
CA GLY A 23 1.83 14.21 -4.37
C GLY A 23 1.44 13.19 -5.43
N ASN A 24 1.25 13.66 -6.67
CA ASN A 24 0.92 12.76 -7.77
C ASN A 24 2.08 11.79 -8.05
N VAL A 25 1.73 10.56 -8.38
CA VAL A 25 2.70 9.47 -8.56
C VAL A 25 2.57 8.84 -9.94
N LYS A 26 3.71 8.41 -10.49
CA LYS A 26 3.78 7.60 -11.69
C LYS A 26 4.34 6.22 -11.33
N ALA A 27 3.66 5.18 -11.80
CA ALA A 27 4.14 3.81 -11.71
C ALA A 27 5.12 3.51 -12.85
N VAL A 28 6.33 3.08 -12.52
CA VAL A 28 7.36 2.66 -13.47
C VAL A 28 7.54 1.15 -13.35
N LEU A 29 7.32 0.44 -14.46
CA LEU A 29 7.49 -1.01 -14.55
C LEU A 29 8.98 -1.35 -14.67
N GLY A 30 9.44 -2.26 -13.82
CA GLY A 30 10.78 -2.83 -13.85
C GLY A 30 10.80 -4.22 -14.48
N GLU A 31 11.73 -5.05 -14.01
CA GLU A 31 11.91 -6.42 -14.51
C GLU A 31 10.77 -7.37 -14.10
N ALA A 32 10.48 -8.33 -14.97
CA ALA A 32 9.58 -9.44 -14.70
C ALA A 32 10.04 -10.26 -13.48
N THR A 33 9.09 -10.70 -12.66
CA THR A 33 9.39 -11.52 -11.49
C THR A 33 9.41 -13.02 -11.84
N LYS A 34 9.95 -13.82 -10.92
CA LYS A 34 9.88 -15.29 -10.99
C LYS A 34 9.67 -15.83 -9.59
N SER A 35 9.06 -17.02 -9.48
CA SER A 35 9.01 -17.72 -8.20
C SER A 35 10.41 -18.15 -7.77
N VAL A 36 10.58 -18.31 -6.45
CA VAL A 36 11.83 -18.79 -5.84
C VAL A 36 12.14 -20.23 -6.28
N SER A 37 11.12 -21.07 -6.39
CA SER A 37 11.18 -22.47 -6.87
C SER A 37 9.97 -22.81 -7.75
N ASP A 38 9.97 -23.99 -8.37
CA ASP A 38 8.81 -24.60 -9.05
C ASP A 38 8.18 -23.72 -10.15
N GLN A 39 9.02 -23.08 -10.97
CA GLN A 39 8.60 -22.05 -11.93
C GLN A 39 7.51 -22.56 -12.89
N GLU A 40 7.68 -23.76 -13.45
CA GLU A 40 6.71 -24.34 -14.40
C GLU A 40 5.35 -24.60 -13.75
N ALA A 41 5.35 -25.23 -12.56
CA ALA A 41 4.11 -25.55 -11.85
C ALA A 41 3.38 -24.29 -11.37
N ILE A 42 4.11 -23.32 -10.81
CA ILE A 42 3.52 -22.06 -10.34
C ILE A 42 3.00 -21.23 -11.52
N GLN A 43 3.72 -21.21 -12.66
CA GLN A 43 3.24 -20.52 -13.85
C GLN A 43 1.93 -21.13 -14.38
N GLN A 44 1.79 -22.45 -14.36
CA GLN A 44 0.55 -23.12 -14.75
C GLN A 44 -0.62 -22.78 -13.81
N LEU A 45 -0.39 -22.64 -12.51
CA LEU A 45 -1.41 -22.29 -11.52
C LEU A 45 -1.86 -20.82 -11.62
N PHE A 46 -0.96 -19.93 -12.02
CA PHE A 46 -1.20 -18.47 -12.05
C PHE A 46 -1.01 -17.87 -13.45
N PRO A 47 -1.76 -18.30 -14.46
CA PRO A 47 -1.52 -17.94 -15.86
C PRO A 47 -1.67 -16.44 -16.14
N ASN A 48 -2.45 -15.73 -15.32
CA ASN A 48 -2.75 -14.31 -15.53
C ASN A 48 -1.87 -13.36 -14.70
N THR A 49 -1.10 -13.88 -13.74
CA THR A 49 -0.37 -13.05 -12.75
C THR A 49 1.08 -13.47 -12.56
N TYR A 50 1.47 -14.65 -13.02
CA TYR A 50 2.87 -15.07 -12.96
C TYR A 50 3.74 -14.17 -13.83
N GLY A 51 4.87 -13.72 -13.27
CA GLY A 51 5.84 -12.91 -14.00
C GLY A 51 5.52 -11.42 -14.09
N LEU A 52 4.48 -10.93 -13.42
CA LEU A 52 4.21 -9.48 -13.36
C LEU A 52 5.46 -8.72 -12.88
N PRO A 53 5.74 -7.55 -13.47
CA PRO A 53 6.98 -6.83 -13.20
C PRO A 53 6.95 -6.15 -11.83
N LYS A 54 8.15 -5.86 -11.31
CA LYS A 54 8.30 -4.97 -10.15
C LYS A 54 7.81 -3.57 -10.51
N LEU A 55 7.32 -2.85 -9.50
CA LEU A 55 6.87 -1.46 -9.64
C LEU A 55 7.69 -0.54 -8.75
N VAL A 56 8.06 0.62 -9.30
CA VAL A 56 8.65 1.74 -8.57
C VAL A 56 7.76 2.96 -8.77
N PHE A 57 7.51 3.71 -7.70
CA PHE A 57 6.79 4.97 -7.78
C PHE A 57 7.76 6.14 -7.87
N GLU A 58 7.55 6.99 -8.87
CA GLU A 58 8.24 8.26 -9.05
C GLU A 58 7.26 9.42 -8.88
N THR A 59 7.76 10.57 -8.45
CA THR A 59 6.97 11.80 -8.40
C THR A 59 6.54 12.21 -9.81
N SER A 60 5.28 12.60 -9.95
CA SER A 60 4.71 13.10 -11.20
C SER A 60 4.09 14.47 -11.00
N SER A 61 4.05 15.28 -12.06
CA SER A 61 3.24 16.51 -12.12
C SER A 61 1.85 16.26 -12.69
N GLU A 62 1.63 15.10 -13.31
CA GLU A 62 0.35 14.75 -13.94
C GLU A 62 -0.66 14.30 -12.88
N ALA A 63 -1.80 14.98 -12.82
CA ALA A 63 -2.88 14.57 -11.94
C ALA A 63 -3.65 13.41 -12.58
N ALA A 64 -3.74 12.29 -11.86
CA ALA A 64 -4.63 11.20 -12.27
C ALA A 64 -6.09 11.60 -11.98
N ALA A 65 -7.01 11.24 -12.88
CA ALA A 65 -8.43 11.45 -12.64
C ALA A 65 -8.88 10.60 -11.44
N ALA A 66 -9.21 11.25 -10.32
CA ALA A 66 -9.73 10.57 -9.15
C ALA A 66 -11.19 10.18 -9.38
N GLN A 67 -11.49 8.88 -9.25
CA GLN A 67 -12.85 8.36 -9.20
C GLN A 67 -13.13 7.89 -7.78
N PRO A 68 -14.37 8.01 -7.27
CA PRO A 68 -14.72 7.46 -5.96
C PRO A 68 -14.40 5.96 -5.89
N LEU A 69 -13.66 5.55 -4.86
CA LEU A 69 -13.25 4.17 -4.63
C LEU A 69 -13.92 3.61 -3.37
N ASN A 70 -14.48 2.41 -3.49
CA ASN A 70 -14.91 1.62 -2.33
C ASN A 70 -13.83 0.57 -2.02
N ALA A 71 -13.25 0.64 -0.83
CA ALA A 71 -12.19 -0.29 -0.40
C ALA A 71 -12.67 -1.17 0.77
N GLY A 72 -12.50 -2.49 0.63
CA GLY A 72 -12.64 -3.44 1.73
C GLY A 72 -11.28 -3.78 2.33
N VAL A 73 -11.15 -3.72 3.66
CA VAL A 73 -9.89 -4.01 4.36
C VAL A 73 -10.08 -5.17 5.33
N ILE A 74 -9.18 -6.16 5.26
CA ILE A 74 -9.17 -7.35 6.13
C ILE A 74 -7.85 -7.39 6.89
N LEU A 75 -7.91 -7.48 8.22
CA LEU A 75 -6.75 -7.80 9.07
C LEU A 75 -6.77 -9.30 9.37
N SER A 76 -5.75 -10.02 8.92
CA SER A 76 -5.66 -11.49 9.03
C SER A 76 -4.53 -11.91 9.96
N GLY A 77 -4.73 -13.00 10.69
CA GLY A 77 -3.76 -13.55 11.64
C GLY A 77 -3.79 -12.87 13.02
N GLY A 78 -2.65 -12.94 13.72
CA GLY A 78 -2.48 -12.34 15.05
C GLY A 78 -2.34 -10.81 15.01
N GLN A 79 -2.55 -10.16 16.16
CA GLN A 79 -2.41 -8.70 16.27
C GLN A 79 -0.94 -8.27 16.13
N ALA A 80 -0.70 -7.23 15.34
CA ALA A 80 0.59 -6.58 15.20
C ALA A 80 0.47 -5.05 15.43
N PRO A 81 1.37 -4.42 16.19
CA PRO A 81 1.41 -2.98 16.35
C PRO A 81 1.55 -2.27 14.98
N GLY A 82 0.65 -1.34 14.68
CA GLY A 82 0.66 -0.56 13.44
C GLY A 82 -0.45 -0.87 12.44
N GLY A 83 -1.23 -1.94 12.63
CA GLY A 83 -2.35 -2.28 11.72
C GLY A 83 -3.35 -1.12 11.52
N HIS A 84 -3.66 -0.37 12.59
CA HIS A 84 -4.52 0.82 12.48
C HIS A 84 -3.89 1.97 11.68
N ASN A 85 -2.55 2.10 11.66
CA ASN A 85 -1.87 3.09 10.82
C ASN A 85 -1.97 2.74 9.33
N VAL A 86 -2.00 1.44 8.99
CA VAL A 86 -2.26 0.99 7.60
C VAL A 86 -3.66 1.42 7.16
N ILE A 87 -4.67 1.20 8.02
CA ILE A 87 -6.05 1.61 7.73
C ILE A 87 -6.15 3.13 7.57
N ALA A 88 -5.50 3.90 8.46
CA ALA A 88 -5.46 5.36 8.36
C ALA A 88 -4.80 5.82 7.04
N GLY A 89 -3.68 5.22 6.65
CA GLY A 89 -3.00 5.56 5.39
C GLY A 89 -3.83 5.23 4.14
N ILE A 90 -4.55 4.10 4.13
CA ILE A 90 -5.48 3.77 3.04
C ILE A 90 -6.62 4.80 3.00
N PHE A 91 -7.20 5.13 4.15
CA PHE A 91 -8.28 6.12 4.24
C PHE A 91 -7.85 7.50 3.75
N ASP A 92 -6.67 7.98 4.15
CA ASP A 92 -6.13 9.26 3.70
C ASP A 92 -5.81 9.24 2.20
N GLY A 93 -5.34 8.11 1.66
CA GLY A 93 -4.96 7.99 0.25
C GLY A 93 -6.11 7.86 -0.75
N ILE A 94 -7.30 7.43 -0.32
CA ILE A 94 -8.49 7.34 -1.18
C ILE A 94 -9.38 8.59 -1.12
N LYS A 95 -9.09 9.52 -0.21
CA LYS A 95 -9.81 10.78 -0.03
C LYS A 95 -9.22 11.91 -0.87
#